data_AF-A0A529T9H3-F1
#
_entry.id   AF-A0A529T9H3-F1
#
_cell.length_a   1.000
_cell.length_b   1.000
_cell.length_c   1.000
_cell.angle_alpha   90.00
_cell.angle_beta   90.00
_cell.angle_gamma   90.00
#
_symmetry.space_group_name_H-M   'P 1'
#
loop_
_entity.id
_entity.type
_entity.pdbx_description
1 polymer ?
#
loop_
_entity_poly.entity_id
_entity_poly.type
_entity_poly.pdbx_seq_one_letter_code
_entity_poly.pdbx_strand_id
1 'polypeptide(L)'
;YHDLKFMRENSTSEDLQRRLPKARIVKAFNLIAAPSLEAAAWSASPVQASVFYATDDKAAGEVTRSLIGDAGFKPVNAGDLKGARQLEQIGVFLHHVAENEYAGDADLVRLGLAVIEASPGPIARERVV
;
A
#
# COMPACT_ATOMS: atom_id res chain seq x y z
N TYR A 1 -6.72 -7.79 -15.54
CA TYR A 1 -8.15 -7.56 -15.24
C TYR A 1 -8.28 -6.30 -14.37
N HIS A 2 -8.17 -5.10 -14.96
CA HIS A 2 -8.35 -3.84 -14.23
C HIS A 2 -9.16 -2.86 -15.08
N ASP A 3 -10.20 -2.25 -14.51
CA ASP A 3 -10.93 -1.17 -15.17
C ASP A 3 -10.14 0.13 -15.03
N LEU A 4 -9.21 0.35 -15.96
CA LEU A 4 -8.32 1.51 -15.97
C LEU A 4 -9.07 2.84 -16.11
N LYS A 5 -10.30 2.83 -16.67
CA LYS A 5 -11.12 4.03 -16.79
C LYS A 5 -11.71 4.41 -15.44
N PHE A 6 -12.24 3.42 -14.71
CA PHE A 6 -12.70 3.62 -13.33
C PHE A 6 -11.57 4.11 -12.42
N MET A 7 -10.42 3.41 -12.44
CA MET A 7 -9.28 3.66 -11.55
C MET A 7 -8.57 5.00 -11.79
N ARG A 8 -8.84 5.69 -12.90
CA ARG A 8 -8.30 7.02 -13.18
C ARG A 8 -8.96 8.09 -12.29
N GLU A 9 -10.28 8.00 -12.15
CA GLU A 9 -11.09 9.05 -11.54
C GLU A 9 -11.76 8.61 -10.23
N ASN A 10 -11.67 7.32 -9.88
CA ASN A 10 -12.28 6.73 -8.69
C ASN A 10 -11.43 5.58 -8.14
N SER A 11 -11.75 5.19 -6.92
CA SER A 11 -11.29 3.96 -6.29
C SER A 11 -12.48 3.14 -5.82
N THR A 12 -12.26 1.84 -5.63
CA THR A 12 -13.29 0.96 -5.05
C THR A 12 -13.69 1.41 -3.64
N SER A 13 -12.77 2.06 -2.93
CA SER A 13 -12.99 2.56 -1.56
C SER A 13 -13.88 3.80 -1.53
N GLU A 14 -13.68 4.74 -2.47
CA GLU A 14 -14.56 5.89 -2.61
C GLU A 14 -15.97 5.48 -3.06
N ASP A 15 -16.07 4.47 -3.94
CA ASP A 15 -17.37 3.93 -4.32
C ASP A 15 -18.10 3.29 -3.13
N LEU A 16 -17.37 2.53 -2.32
CA LEU A 16 -17.90 1.93 -1.10
C LEU A 16 -18.38 3.01 -0.10
N GLN A 17 -17.62 4.09 0.07
CA GLN A 17 -18.01 5.21 0.94
C GLN A 17 -19.28 5.91 0.45
N ARG A 18 -19.45 6.08 -0.87
CA ARG A 18 -20.70 6.63 -1.45
C ARG A 18 -21.91 5.72 -1.20
N ARG A 19 -21.71 4.41 -1.32
CA ARG A 19 -22.77 3.41 -1.11
C ARG A 19 -23.12 3.22 0.37
N LEU A 20 -22.17 3.46 1.27
CA LEU A 20 -22.30 3.31 2.72
C LEU A 20 -21.92 4.62 3.43
N PRO A 21 -22.71 5.72 3.29
CA PRO A 21 -22.31 7.05 3.74
C PRO A 21 -22.14 7.20 5.26
N LYS A 22 -22.61 6.22 6.05
CA LYS A 22 -22.45 6.20 7.52
C LYS A 22 -21.30 5.29 7.98
N ALA A 23 -20.71 4.49 7.09
CA ALA A 23 -19.59 3.64 7.43
C ALA A 23 -18.29 4.45 7.44
N ARG A 24 -17.35 4.04 8.30
CA ARG A 24 -15.98 4.55 8.31
C ARG A 24 -15.15 3.64 7.40
N ILE A 25 -14.78 4.13 6.22
CA ILE A 25 -14.03 3.34 5.25
C ILE A 25 -12.53 3.60 5.39
N VAL A 26 -11.75 2.52 5.38
CA VAL A 26 -10.28 2.58 5.34
C VAL A 26 -9.80 1.65 4.23
N LYS A 27 -8.93 2.14 3.34
CA LYS A 27 -8.20 1.32 2.38
C LYS A 27 -6.90 0.86 3.04
N ALA A 28 -6.64 -0.43 3.09
CA ALA A 28 -5.38 -1.00 3.58
C ALA A 28 -5.15 -2.41 2.99
N PHE A 29 -3.97 -2.99 3.21
CA PHE A 29 -3.57 -4.37 2.87
C PHE A 29 -3.62 -4.79 1.40
N ASN A 30 -4.14 -3.96 0.49
CA ASN A 30 -4.28 -4.29 -0.92
C ASN A 30 -2.96 -4.49 -1.69
N LEU A 31 -1.82 -4.17 -1.06
CA LEU A 31 -0.47 -4.27 -1.63
C LEU A 31 0.34 -5.43 -1.05
N ILE A 32 -0.27 -6.27 -0.23
CA ILE A 32 0.31 -7.52 0.26
C ILE A 32 -0.48 -8.69 -0.31
N ALA A 33 0.23 -9.65 -0.90
CA ALA A 33 -0.32 -10.93 -1.32
C ALA A 33 -0.85 -11.72 -0.12
N ALA A 34 -1.96 -12.44 -0.29
CA ALA A 34 -2.58 -13.19 0.80
C ALA A 34 -1.63 -14.21 1.48
N PRO A 35 -0.83 -15.02 0.74
CA PRO A 35 0.15 -15.91 1.38
C PRO A 35 1.25 -15.15 2.15
N SER A 36 1.53 -13.92 1.74
CA SER A 36 2.50 -13.02 2.38
C SER A 36 1.92 -12.28 3.58
N LEU A 37 0.67 -12.52 4.00
CA LEU A 37 0.18 -12.04 5.30
C LEU A 37 0.69 -12.88 6.47
N GLU A 38 1.08 -14.12 6.21
CA GLU A 38 1.62 -15.02 7.23
C GLU A 38 2.98 -14.52 7.73
N ALA A 39 3.16 -14.46 9.05
CA ALA A 39 4.42 -13.99 9.65
C ALA A 39 5.65 -14.79 9.18
N ALA A 40 5.46 -16.09 8.91
CA ALA A 40 6.50 -16.97 8.38
C ALA A 40 7.02 -16.53 7.00
N ALA A 41 6.21 -15.84 6.19
CA ALA A 41 6.64 -15.34 4.87
C ALA A 41 7.75 -14.28 4.99
N TRP A 42 7.89 -13.63 6.15
CA TRP A 42 8.86 -12.56 6.38
C TRP A 42 10.00 -12.95 7.31
N SER A 43 10.05 -14.20 7.80
CA SER A 43 11.00 -14.62 8.84
C SER A 43 12.47 -14.47 8.44
N ALA A 44 12.76 -14.51 7.14
CA ALA A 44 14.10 -14.31 6.59
C ALA A 44 14.29 -12.92 5.95
N SER A 45 13.26 -12.06 5.94
CA SER A 45 13.33 -10.75 5.30
C SER A 45 14.11 -9.77 6.19
N PRO A 46 15.17 -9.11 5.68
CA PRO A 46 15.88 -8.09 6.43
C PRO A 46 15.10 -6.77 6.52
N VAL A 47 14.03 -6.63 5.73
CA VAL A 47 13.20 -5.41 5.67
C VAL A 47 11.78 -5.75 6.08
N GLN A 48 11.24 -4.99 7.02
CA GLN A 48 9.84 -5.07 7.40
C GLN A 48 8.97 -4.47 6.29
N ALA A 49 8.02 -5.27 5.77
CA ALA A 49 7.06 -4.79 4.79
C ALA A 49 6.17 -3.68 5.37
N SER A 50 5.80 -2.74 4.51
CA SER A 50 4.94 -1.62 4.85
C SER A 50 3.52 -1.88 4.35
N VAL A 51 2.54 -1.65 5.22
CA VAL A 51 1.13 -1.58 4.83
C VAL A 51 0.71 -0.13 4.84
N PHE A 52 0.30 0.34 3.68
CA PHE A 52 -0.23 1.67 3.48
C PHE A 52 -1.72 1.68 3.84
N TYR A 53 -2.17 2.76 4.47
CA TYR A 53 -3.59 2.97 4.73
C TYR A 53 -4.05 4.38 4.42
N ALA A 54 -5.29 4.52 3.95
CA ALA A 54 -5.91 5.80 3.61
C ALA A 54 -7.36 5.87 4.10
N THR A 55 -7.75 6.98 4.73
CA THR A 55 -9.10 7.20 5.28
C THR A 55 -9.38 8.66 5.60
N ASP A 56 -10.65 9.06 5.56
CA ASP A 56 -11.13 10.37 6.00
C ASP A 56 -11.50 10.39 7.51
N ASP A 57 -11.55 9.23 8.18
CA ASP A 57 -11.89 9.10 9.60
C ASP A 57 -10.64 8.81 10.43
N LYS A 58 -10.22 9.79 11.24
CA LYS A 58 -9.02 9.69 12.07
C LYS A 58 -9.07 8.50 13.05
N ALA A 59 -10.23 8.25 13.67
CA ALA A 59 -10.34 7.17 14.67
C ALA A 59 -10.24 5.78 14.02
N ALA A 60 -10.86 5.60 12.85
CA ALA A 60 -10.70 4.38 12.05
C ALA A 60 -9.25 4.21 11.56
N GLY A 61 -8.57 5.32 11.23
CA GLY A 61 -7.15 5.34 10.90
C GLY A 61 -6.26 4.83 12.03
N GLU A 62 -6.49 5.27 13.28
CA GLU A 62 -5.74 4.78 14.44
C GLU A 62 -5.97 3.29 14.70
N VAL A 63 -7.23 2.83 14.63
CA VAL A 63 -7.56 1.40 14.76
C VAL A 63 -6.83 0.58 13.69
N THR A 64 -6.84 1.05 12.43
CA THR A 64 -6.17 0.38 11.33
C THR A 64 -4.64 0.39 11.50
N ARG A 65 -4.07 1.49 11.98
CA ARG A 65 -2.65 1.61 12.29
C ARG A 65 -2.22 0.57 13.34
N SER A 66 -2.99 0.41 14.41
CA SER A 66 -2.75 -0.63 15.41
C SER A 66 -2.86 -2.03 14.82
N LEU A 67 -3.92 -2.32 14.07
CA LEU A 67 -4.11 -3.63 13.43
C LEU A 67 -2.94 -4.02 12.50
N ILE A 68 -2.42 -3.06 11.74
CA ILE A 68 -1.24 -3.28 10.89
C ILE A 68 0.00 -3.63 11.73
N GLY A 69 0.20 -2.90 12.83
CA GLY A 69 1.31 -3.16 13.76
C GLY A 69 1.20 -4.52 14.45
N ASP A 70 0.00 -4.88 14.90
CA ASP A 70 -0.30 -6.17 15.52
C ASP A 70 -0.09 -7.34 14.55
N ALA A 71 -0.32 -7.11 13.25
CA ALA A 71 -0.01 -8.04 12.18
C ALA A 71 1.49 -8.11 11.83
N GLY A 72 2.35 -7.35 12.50
CA GLY A 72 3.81 -7.40 12.33
C GLY A 72 4.37 -6.51 11.20
N PHE A 73 3.56 -5.62 10.64
CA PHE A 73 3.94 -4.75 9.52
C PHE A 73 4.19 -3.30 9.96
N LYS A 74 4.88 -2.53 9.11
CA LYS A 74 5.07 -1.09 9.32
C LYS A 74 3.83 -0.32 8.80
N PRO A 75 3.05 0.37 9.64
CA PRO A 75 1.93 1.17 9.17
C PRO A 75 2.37 2.51 8.57
N VAL A 76 1.96 2.77 7.34
CA VAL A 76 2.24 4.01 6.61
C VAL A 76 0.93 4.71 6.27
N ASN A 77 0.73 5.91 6.83
CA ASN A 77 -0.44 6.73 6.52
C ASN A 77 -0.27 7.38 5.13
N ALA A 78 -1.16 7.04 4.20
CA ALA A 78 -1.21 7.59 2.84
C ALA A 78 -2.18 8.78 2.70
N GLY A 79 -2.74 9.26 3.81
CA GLY A 79 -3.63 10.42 3.88
C GLY A 79 -5.10 10.05 3.74
N ASP A 80 -5.86 10.97 3.16
CA ASP A 80 -7.31 10.90 2.99
C ASP A 80 -7.75 9.74 2.09
N LEU A 81 -9.03 9.37 2.13
CA LEU A 81 -9.56 8.20 1.41
C LEU A 81 -9.34 8.29 -0.11
N LYS A 82 -9.21 9.50 -0.66
CA LYS A 82 -8.83 9.74 -2.06
C LYS A 82 -7.48 9.09 -2.43
N GLY A 83 -6.57 8.93 -1.47
CA GLY A 83 -5.30 8.22 -1.62
C GLY A 83 -5.46 6.73 -2.00
N ALA A 84 -6.65 6.14 -1.78
CA ALA A 84 -6.95 4.77 -2.18
C ALA A 84 -6.78 4.54 -3.69
N ARG A 85 -6.97 5.56 -4.53
CA ARG A 85 -6.76 5.47 -5.98
C ARG A 85 -5.33 5.09 -6.31
N GLN A 86 -4.37 5.82 -5.72
CA GLN A 86 -2.94 5.58 -5.93
C GLN A 86 -2.54 4.22 -5.36
N LEU A 87 -3.07 3.85 -4.19
CA LEU A 87 -2.80 2.52 -3.61
C LEU A 87 -3.32 1.39 -4.50
N GLU A 88 -4.48 1.55 -5.13
CA GLU A 88 -5.00 0.57 -6.10
C GLU A 88 -4.14 0.50 -7.36
N GLN A 89 -3.70 1.66 -7.88
CA GLN A 89 -2.81 1.74 -9.04
C GLN A 89 -1.43 1.11 -8.78
N ILE A 90 -0.88 1.23 -7.58
CA ILE A 90 0.35 0.52 -7.20
C ILE A 90 0.12 -1.00 -7.26
N GLY A 91 -1.06 -1.50 -6.87
CA GLY A 91 -1.38 -2.92 -7.02
C GLY A 91 -1.33 -3.39 -8.48
N VAL A 92 -1.87 -2.59 -9.40
CA VAL A 92 -1.75 -2.83 -10.85
C VAL A 92 -0.28 -2.82 -11.29
N PHE A 93 0.50 -1.87 -10.80
CA PHE A 93 1.93 -1.79 -11.08
C PHE A 93 2.69 -3.04 -10.60
N LEU A 94 2.38 -3.57 -9.41
CA LEU A 94 3.00 -4.80 -8.91
C LEU A 94 2.68 -6.00 -9.81
N HIS A 95 1.48 -6.09 -10.37
CA HIS A 95 1.17 -7.12 -11.38
C HIS A 95 2.05 -6.99 -12.62
N HIS A 96 2.27 -5.77 -13.13
CA HIS A 96 3.19 -5.57 -14.25
C HIS A 96 4.63 -5.98 -13.91
N VAL A 97 5.11 -5.67 -12.70
CA VAL A 97 6.44 -6.11 -12.26
C VAL A 97 6.50 -7.65 -12.20
N ALA A 98 5.49 -8.31 -11.64
CA ALA A 98 5.41 -9.76 -11.57
C ALA A 98 5.43 -10.44 -12.95
N GLU A 99 4.68 -9.89 -13.91
CA GLU A 99 4.64 -10.35 -15.30
C GLU A 99 6.01 -10.30 -15.98
N ASN A 100 6.78 -9.23 -15.74
CA ASN A 100 8.03 -9.00 -16.47
C ASN A 100 9.27 -9.58 -15.78
N GLU A 101 9.32 -9.61 -14.44
CA GLU A 101 10.52 -9.99 -13.68
C GLU A 101 10.38 -11.33 -12.95
N TYR A 102 9.15 -11.80 -12.70
CA TYR A 102 8.87 -12.95 -11.84
C TYR A 102 8.07 -14.05 -12.54
N ALA A 103 8.25 -14.18 -13.85
CA ALA A 103 7.60 -15.19 -14.69
C ALA A 103 6.07 -15.21 -14.56
N GLY A 104 5.46 -14.05 -14.31
CA GLY A 104 4.02 -13.94 -14.13
C GLY A 104 3.50 -14.55 -12.84
N ASP A 105 4.26 -14.45 -11.74
CA ASP A 105 3.81 -14.79 -10.38
C ASP A 105 2.45 -14.13 -10.08
N ALA A 106 1.38 -14.89 -10.34
CA ALA A 106 0.01 -14.39 -10.28
C ALA A 106 -0.42 -14.10 -8.84
N ASP A 107 0.23 -14.74 -7.87
CA ASP A 107 -0.05 -14.59 -6.45
C ASP A 107 0.73 -13.44 -5.81
N LEU A 108 1.65 -12.79 -6.56
CA LEU A 108 2.50 -11.69 -6.11
C LEU A 108 3.33 -12.01 -4.85
N VAL A 109 3.54 -13.29 -4.52
CA VAL A 109 4.18 -13.70 -3.25
C VAL A 109 5.64 -13.28 -3.17
N ARG A 110 6.27 -13.03 -4.32
CA ARG A 110 7.66 -12.56 -4.39
C ARG A 110 7.82 -11.05 -4.20
N LEU A 111 6.73 -10.29 -4.16
CA LEU A 111 6.76 -8.83 -4.07
C LEU A 111 6.33 -8.34 -2.70
N GLY A 112 7.09 -7.36 -2.20
CA GLY A 112 6.80 -6.63 -0.97
C GLY A 112 7.25 -5.19 -1.12
N LEU A 113 6.44 -4.25 -0.62
CA LEU A 113 6.79 -2.84 -0.59
C LEU A 113 7.21 -2.42 0.81
N ALA A 114 8.25 -1.62 0.91
CA ALA A 114 8.73 -1.04 2.16
C ALA A 114 9.08 0.43 1.99
N VAL A 115 8.68 1.26 2.95
CA VAL A 115 9.15 2.64 3.08
C VAL A 115 10.38 2.64 3.98
N ILE A 116 11.54 2.92 3.37
CA ILE A 116 12.81 3.07 4.07
C ILE A 116 13.03 4.56 4.33
N GLU A 117 13.22 4.93 5.59
CA GLU A 117 13.58 6.30 5.94
C GLU A 117 15.04 6.54 5.59
N ALA A 118 15.28 7.45 4.65
CA ALA A 118 16.64 7.80 4.27
C ALA A 118 17.24 8.75 5.32
N SER A 119 18.49 8.51 5.70
CA SER A 119 19.31 9.45 6.47
C SER A 119 20.48 9.91 5.59
N PRO A 120 20.23 10.75 4.56
CA PRO A 120 21.29 11.21 3.69
C PRO A 120 22.28 12.06 4.49
N GLY A 121 23.57 11.87 4.24
CA GLY A 121 24.61 12.79 4.69
C GLY A 121 24.46 14.18 4.05
N PRO A 122 25.39 15.11 4.31
CA PRO A 122 25.33 16.46 3.75
C PRO A 122 25.19 16.42 2.22
N ILE A 123 24.09 16.96 1.68
CA ILE A 123 23.88 17.08 0.23
C ILE A 123 24.63 18.33 -0.25
N ALA A 124 25.90 18.16 -0.63
CA ALA A 124 26.64 19.21 -1.32
C ALA A 124 26.03 19.38 -2.72
N ARG A 125 25.23 20.44 -2.92
CA ARG A 125 24.84 20.86 -4.28
C ARG A 125 25.90 21.80 -4.80
N GLU A 126 26.73 21.33 -5.73
CA GLU A 126 27.51 22.24 -6.56
C GLU A 126 26.53 23.09 -7.36
N ARG A 127 26.48 24.40 -7.09
CA ARG A 127 25.84 25.34 -8.00
C ARG A 127 26.74 25.43 -9.23
N VAL A 128 26.30 24.82 -10.32
CA VAL A 128 26.79 25.21 -11.64
C VAL A 128 26.24 26.63 -11.88
N VAL A 129 27.15 27.61 -11.93
CA VAL A 129 26.87 29.01 -12.30
C VAL A 129 26.92 29.14 -13.80
#